data_AF-A0AAE2EK73-F1
#
_entry.id   AF-A0AAE2EK73-F1
#
_cell.length_a   1.000
_cell.length_b   1.000
_cell.length_c   1.000
_cell.angle_alpha   90.00
_cell.angle_beta   90.00
_cell.angle_gamma   90.00
#
_symmetry.space_group_name_H-M   'P 1'
#
loop_
_entity.id
_entity.type
_entity.pdbx_description
1 polymer ?
#
loop_
_entity_poly.entity_id
_entity_poly.type
_entity_poly.pdbx_seq_one_letter_code
_entity_poly.pdbx_strand_id
1 'polypeptide(L)'
;MKFHILEDKQMRDIGFTDHVKTKWYFIKSIQPNITFNLTIHKKSLKGEIDVLDERYLQSYDYQYYMKACTREELEFPYVTNDKVQEIMANFIEQGIITEYEMGSYI
;
A
#
# COMPACT_ATOMS: atom_id res chain seq x y z
N MET A 1 9.10 9.58 -2.72
CA MET A 1 7.64 9.35 -2.68
C MET A 1 6.95 10.53 -2.00
N LYS A 2 5.92 11.08 -2.65
CA LYS A 2 5.04 12.13 -2.13
C LYS A 2 3.58 11.69 -2.29
N PHE A 3 2.73 12.21 -1.41
CA PHE A 3 1.31 11.88 -1.38
C PHE A 3 0.47 13.13 -1.65
N HIS A 4 -0.63 12.94 -2.35
CA HIS A 4 -1.60 13.99 -2.67
C HIS A 4 -3.00 13.51 -2.29
N ILE A 5 -3.88 14.47 -2.02
CA ILE A 5 -5.27 14.21 -1.67
C ILE A 5 -6.13 14.78 -2.79
N LEU A 6 -6.96 13.92 -3.38
CA LEU A 6 -7.96 14.30 -4.37
C LEU A 6 -9.19 14.91 -3.67
N GLU A 7 -10.20 15.28 -4.45
CA GLU A 7 -11.48 15.70 -3.86
C GLU A 7 -12.08 14.59 -2.98
N ASP A 8 -12.74 14.97 -1.89
CA ASP A 8 -13.29 14.04 -0.90
C ASP A 8 -14.14 12.92 -1.50
N LYS A 9 -14.94 13.24 -2.54
CA LYS A 9 -15.74 12.23 -3.24
C LYS A 9 -14.86 11.22 -3.96
N GLN A 10 -13.83 11.68 -4.68
CA GLN A 10 -12.90 10.80 -5.41
C GLN A 10 -12.14 9.89 -4.44
N MET A 11 -11.66 10.44 -3.32
CA MET A 11 -11.00 9.63 -2.28
C MET A 11 -11.90 8.48 -1.79
N ARG A 12 -13.17 8.76 -1.52
CA ARG A 12 -14.16 7.75 -1.10
C ARG A 12 -14.48 6.75 -2.21
N ASP A 13 -14.63 7.20 -3.45
CA ASP A 13 -14.91 6.34 -4.61
C ASP A 13 -13.78 5.33 -4.85
N ILE A 14 -12.54 5.69 -4.53
CA ILE A 14 -11.35 4.82 -4.60
C ILE A 14 -11.31 3.81 -3.44
N GLY A 15 -12.05 4.08 -2.36
CA GLY A 15 -12.12 3.23 -1.17
C GLY A 15 -11.37 3.76 0.04
N PHE A 16 -10.89 5.01 0.02
CA PHE A 16 -10.36 5.62 1.25
C PHE A 16 -11.50 5.99 2.21
N THR A 17 -11.20 5.91 3.50
CA THR A 17 -12.06 6.34 4.60
C THR A 17 -11.37 7.41 5.43
N ASP A 18 -12.14 8.29 6.06
CA ASP A 18 -11.64 9.33 6.96
C ASP A 18 -12.32 9.29 8.33
N HIS A 19 -12.62 8.08 8.82
CA HIS A 19 -13.15 7.85 10.16
C HIS A 19 -12.34 8.60 11.23
N VAL A 20 -11.01 8.61 11.07
CA VAL A 20 -10.14 9.56 11.76
C VAL A 20 -10.08 10.85 10.93
N LYS A 21 -10.76 11.91 11.41
CA LYS A 21 -10.95 13.18 10.67
C LYS A 21 -9.66 13.82 10.12
N THR A 22 -8.52 13.55 10.73
CA THR A 22 -7.21 14.11 10.36
C THR A 22 -6.46 13.29 9.32
N LYS A 23 -6.99 12.15 8.90
CA LYS A 23 -6.33 11.17 8.03
C LYS A 23 -7.28 10.68 6.93
N TRP A 24 -6.71 10.33 5.80
CA TRP A 24 -7.29 9.39 4.86
C TRP A 24 -6.63 8.03 5.07
N TYR A 25 -7.42 6.97 5.09
CA TYR A 25 -6.96 5.61 5.30
C TYR A 25 -7.56 4.68 4.25
N PHE A 26 -6.70 3.96 3.55
CA PHE A 26 -7.06 2.90 2.62
C PHE A 26 -6.53 1.57 3.14
N ILE A 27 -7.37 0.55 3.06
CA ILE A 27 -7.01 -0.82 3.37
C ILE A 27 -7.56 -1.74 2.28
N LYS A 28 -6.75 -2.69 1.82
CA LYS A 28 -7.18 -3.72 0.88
C LYS A 28 -6.50 -5.04 1.21
N SER A 29 -7.28 -6.11 1.34
CA SER A 29 -6.73 -7.46 1.40
C SER A 29 -6.10 -7.79 0.04
N ILE A 30 -4.83 -8.17 0.06
CA ILE A 30 -4.06 -8.52 -1.15
C ILE A 30 -3.78 -10.02 -1.23
N GLN A 31 -3.73 -10.70 -0.08
CA GLN A 31 -3.63 -12.16 0.06
C GLN A 31 -4.31 -12.61 1.36
N PRO A 32 -4.51 -13.94 1.57
CA PRO A 32 -5.05 -14.44 2.83
C PRO A 32 -4.24 -13.95 4.04
N ASN A 33 -4.88 -13.16 4.90
CA ASN A 33 -4.29 -12.51 6.08
C ASN A 33 -3.21 -11.47 5.77
N ILE A 34 -3.05 -11.03 4.52
CA ILE A 34 -2.15 -9.92 4.19
C ILE A 34 -2.98 -8.74 3.68
N THR A 35 -2.77 -7.57 4.27
CA THR A 35 -3.41 -6.32 3.85
C THR A 35 -2.38 -5.29 3.42
N PHE A 36 -2.71 -4.54 2.37
CA PHE A 36 -2.04 -3.29 2.04
C PHE A 36 -2.77 -2.15 2.74
N ASN A 37 -2.01 -1.30 3.41
CA ASN A 37 -2.51 -0.18 4.19
C ASN A 37 -1.81 1.09 3.73
N LEU A 38 -2.58 2.16 3.52
CA LEU A 38 -2.05 3.49 3.25
C LEU A 38 -2.78 4.52 4.11
N THR A 39 -2.03 5.23 4.93
CA THR A 39 -2.49 6.42 5.65
C THR A 39 -1.92 7.66 5.00
N ILE A 40 -2.73 8.71 4.79
CA ILE A 40 -2.29 10.04 4.37
C ILE A 40 -2.80 11.07 5.38
N HIS A 41 -1.90 11.84 5.99
CA HIS A 41 -2.24 12.89 6.94
C HIS A 41 -2.74 14.15 6.21
N LYS A 42 -4.00 14.56 6.43
CA LYS A 42 -4.66 15.62 5.65
C LYS A 42 -3.95 16.99 5.69
N LYS A 43 -3.26 17.31 6.80
CA LYS A 43 -2.56 18.60 6.95
C LYS A 43 -1.14 18.61 6.39
N SER A 44 -0.40 17.53 6.60
CA SER A 44 1.04 17.48 6.28
C SER A 44 1.34 16.77 4.97
N LEU A 45 0.36 16.04 4.41
CA LEU A 45 0.52 15.16 3.26
C LEU A 45 1.62 14.10 3.45
N LYS A 46 1.99 13.82 4.71
CA LYS A 46 2.83 12.67 5.04
C LYS A 46 1.99 11.41 4.88
N GLY A 47 2.53 10.43 4.17
CA GLY A 47 1.91 9.12 4.02
C GLY A 47 2.75 8.00 4.64
N GLU A 48 2.06 6.96 5.06
CA GLU A 48 2.60 5.76 5.69
C GLU A 48 1.97 4.57 4.95
N ILE A 49 2.81 3.73 4.35
CA ILE A 49 2.40 2.47 3.73
C ILE A 49 2.84 1.34 4.65
N ASP A 50 1.97 0.36 4.86
CA ASP A 50 2.32 -0.85 5.58
C ASP A 50 1.63 -2.06 4.92
N VAL A 51 2.38 -3.14 4.77
CA VAL A 51 1.84 -4.42 4.33
C VAL A 51 1.81 -5.31 5.56
N LEU A 52 0.62 -5.55 6.10
CA LEU A 52 0.46 -6.21 7.40
C LEU A 52 0.10 -7.69 7.25
N ASP A 53 0.72 -8.55 8.05
CA ASP A 53 0.21 -9.88 8.37
C ASP A 53 -0.80 -9.76 9.52
N GLU A 54 -2.07 -9.91 9.17
CA GLU A 54 -3.22 -9.80 10.08
C GLU A 54 -3.27 -10.90 11.14
N ARG A 55 -2.52 -12.00 11.00
CA ARG A 55 -2.46 -13.04 12.05
C ARG A 55 -1.65 -12.58 13.26
N TYR A 56 -0.64 -11.76 13.02
CA TYR A 56 0.31 -11.33 14.04
C TYR A 56 0.28 -9.82 14.27
N LEU A 57 -0.42 -9.07 13.42
CA LEU A 57 -0.47 -7.61 13.39
C LEU A 57 0.94 -7.01 13.27
N GLN A 58 1.75 -7.59 12.40
CA GLN A 58 3.12 -7.18 12.14
C GLN A 58 3.32 -6.88 10.66
N SER A 59 4.21 -5.93 10.36
CA SER A 59 4.62 -5.67 8.99
C SER A 59 5.23 -6.93 8.37
N TYR A 60 4.69 -7.33 7.23
CA TYR A 60 5.13 -8.44 6.43
C TYR A 60 6.13 -7.95 5.38
N ASP A 61 7.42 -8.07 5.71
CA ASP A 61 8.51 -7.70 4.81
C ASP A 61 8.70 -8.74 3.68
N TYR A 62 7.77 -8.75 2.73
CA TYR A 62 7.78 -9.64 1.57
C TYR A 62 9.00 -9.38 0.66
N GLN A 63 9.52 -8.15 0.60
CA GLN A 63 10.65 -7.80 -0.25
C GLN A 63 11.96 -8.36 0.27
N TYR A 64 12.11 -8.52 1.58
CA TYR A 64 13.21 -9.30 2.16
C TYR A 64 13.20 -10.75 1.66
N TYR A 65 12.05 -11.42 1.72
CA TYR A 65 11.94 -12.81 1.26
C TYR A 65 12.20 -12.96 -0.24
N MET A 66 11.78 -12.02 -1.08
CA MET A 66 12.11 -12.01 -2.52
C MET A 66 13.61 -11.86 -2.80
N LYS A 67 14.37 -11.24 -1.89
CA LYS A 67 15.84 -11.17 -2.00
C LYS A 67 16.51 -12.47 -1.56
N ALA A 68 15.85 -13.23 -0.69
CA ALA A 68 16.41 -14.44 -0.08
C ALA A 68 16.05 -15.73 -0.82
N CYS A 69 14.89 -15.77 -1.49
CA CYS A 69 14.36 -16.95 -2.18
C CYS A 69 13.86 -16.57 -3.57
N THR A 70 13.98 -17.48 -4.54
CA THR A 70 13.35 -17.29 -5.86
C THR A 70 11.84 -17.52 -5.80
N ARG A 71 11.11 -17.13 -6.86
CA ARG A 71 9.66 -17.34 -6.93
C ARG A 71 9.28 -18.81 -6.91
N GLU A 72 10.10 -19.68 -7.50
CA GLU A 72 9.90 -21.13 -7.51
C GLU A 72 10.08 -21.75 -6.12
N GLU A 73 11.01 -21.22 -5.32
CA GLU A 73 11.27 -21.67 -3.95
C GLU A 73 10.17 -21.20 -2.99
N LEU A 74 9.71 -19.97 -3.15
CA LEU A 74 8.71 -19.36 -2.29
C LEU A 74 7.88 -18.32 -3.05
N GLU A 75 6.70 -18.72 -3.52
CA GLU A 75 5.87 -17.86 -4.38
C GLU A 75 5.16 -16.72 -3.61
N PHE A 76 4.82 -16.95 -2.34
CA PHE A 76 3.95 -16.08 -1.55
C PHE A 76 4.41 -14.60 -1.47
N PRO A 77 5.70 -14.28 -1.25
CA PRO A 77 6.21 -12.90 -1.29
C PRO A 77 6.09 -12.24 -2.66
N TYR A 78 6.26 -13.01 -3.75
CA TYR A 78 6.17 -12.49 -5.11
C TYR A 78 4.73 -12.16 -5.48
N VAL A 79 3.75 -12.99 -5.11
CA VAL A 79 2.32 -12.66 -5.30
C VAL A 79 1.95 -11.41 -4.48
N THR A 80 2.53 -11.25 -3.28
CA THR A 80 2.32 -10.05 -2.45
C THR A 80 2.83 -8.83 -3.20
N ASN A 81 4.07 -8.90 -3.72
CA ASN A 81 4.66 -7.84 -4.51
C ASN A 81 3.81 -7.49 -5.74
N ASP A 82 3.39 -8.48 -6.52
CA ASP A 82 2.59 -8.25 -7.73
C ASP A 82 1.31 -7.45 -7.40
N LYS A 83 0.65 -7.77 -6.28
CA LYS A 83 -0.54 -7.06 -5.80
C LYS A 83 -0.25 -5.67 -5.23
N VAL A 84 0.85 -5.51 -4.51
CA VAL A 84 1.30 -4.20 -4.04
C VAL A 84 1.57 -3.30 -5.25
N GLN A 85 2.32 -3.78 -6.25
CA GLN A 85 2.65 -2.99 -7.43
C GLN A 85 1.41 -2.65 -8.27
N GLU A 86 0.40 -3.53 -8.34
CA GLU A 86 -0.90 -3.24 -8.95
C GLU A 86 -1.59 -2.03 -8.27
N ILE A 87 -1.60 -2.01 -6.94
CA ILE A 87 -2.17 -0.91 -6.14
C ILE A 87 -1.36 0.38 -6.30
N MET A 88 -0.03 0.28 -6.21
CA MET A 88 0.87 1.44 -6.36
C MET A 88 0.75 2.08 -7.74
N ALA A 89 0.68 1.27 -8.80
CA ALA A 89 0.48 1.74 -10.17
C ALA A 89 -0.86 2.48 -10.30
N ASN A 90 -1.93 1.94 -9.71
CA ASN A 90 -3.24 2.60 -9.72
C ASN A 90 -3.23 3.94 -8.96
N PHE A 91 -2.52 4.02 -7.82
CA PHE A 91 -2.38 5.30 -7.09
C PHE A 91 -1.51 6.32 -7.82
N ILE A 92 -0.50 5.88 -8.57
CA ILE A 92 0.28 6.76 -9.44
C ILE A 92 -0.58 7.30 -10.58
N GLU A 93 -1.34 6.43 -11.26
CA GLU A 93 -2.23 6.82 -12.36
C GLU A 93 -3.27 7.86 -11.93
N GLN A 94 -3.80 7.71 -10.71
CA GLN A 94 -4.76 8.65 -10.12
C GLN A 94 -4.12 9.91 -9.53
N GLY A 95 -2.78 10.00 -9.51
CA GLY A 95 -2.05 11.14 -8.95
C GLY A 95 -2.01 11.21 -7.42
N ILE A 96 -2.41 10.15 -6.71
CA ILE A 96 -2.34 10.07 -5.24
C ILE A 96 -0.88 9.91 -4.78
N ILE A 97 -0.07 9.17 -5.54
CA ILE A 97 1.35 8.96 -5.26
C ILE A 97 2.18 9.51 -6.42
N THR A 98 3.22 10.27 -6.11
CA THR A 98 4.24 10.69 -7.07
C THR A 98 5.64 10.40 -6.53
N GLU A 99 6.65 10.42 -7.41
CA GLU A 99 8.06 10.18 -7.04
C GLU A 99 8.26 8.80 -6.37
N TYR A 100 7.51 7.80 -6.83
CA TYR A 100 7.74 6.39 -6.57
C TYR A 100 8.24 5.74 -7.86
N GLU A 101 9.37 5.05 -7.79
CA GLU A 101 9.85 4.21 -8.88
C GLU A 101 9.31 2.79 -8.65
N MET A 102 8.61 2.24 -9.65
CA MET A 102 7.98 0.93 -9.55
C MET A 102 8.99 -0.15 -9.16
N GLY A 103 8.63 -0.99 -8.18
CA GLY A 103 9.51 -2.01 -7.61
C GLY A 103 10.47 -1.50 -6.53
N SER A 104 10.49 -0.19 -6.24
CA SER A 104 11.24 0.34 -5.08
C SER A 104 10.70 -0.27 -3.78
N TYR A 105 11.60 -0.38 -2.80
CA TYR A 105 11.25 -0.82 -1.45
C TYR A 105 10.24 0.14 -0.81
N ILE A 106 9.22 -0.42 -0.18
CA ILE A 106 8.20 0.32 0.57
C ILE A 106 8.26 -0.01 2.05
#